data_AF-A0AAD7K2D4-F1
#
_entry.id   AF-A0AAD7K2D4-F1
#
_cell.length_a   1.000
_cell.length_b   1.000
_cell.length_c   1.000
_cell.angle_alpha   90.00
_cell.angle_beta   90.00
_cell.angle_gamma   90.00
#
_symmetry.space_group_name_H-M   'P 1'
#
loop_
_entity.id
_entity.type
_entity.pdbx_description
1 polymer ?
#
loop_
_entity_poly.entity_id
_entity_poly.type
_entity_poly.pdbx_seq_one_letter_code
_entity_poly.pdbx_strand_id
1 'polypeptide(L)'
;YYGFSNSSPYPVQYNGKNYPTSEHLFQAFKYMDNHPEIAEKIRTVSKSPNDAYWHSQAHSAYQHPDWDRMRTSKMEIALWHKVSQNEDLRLKLLETGDAELIHYTDNEFWGVGKNRQGRNEEGKALERVRNGLRGSK
;
A
#
# COMPACT_ATOMS: atom_id res chain seq x y z
N TYR A 1 -2.02 -7.81 13.37
CA TYR A 1 -3.40 -7.51 12.91
C TYR A 1 -3.40 -7.42 11.39
N TYR A 2 -4.11 -8.30 10.68
CA TYR A 2 -4.06 -8.36 9.21
C TYR A 2 -4.62 -7.11 8.53
N GLY A 3 -5.58 -6.42 9.16
CA GLY A 3 -6.24 -5.26 8.56
C GLY A 3 -5.30 -4.13 8.15
N PHE A 4 -4.12 -3.99 8.78
CA PHE A 4 -3.14 -2.96 8.41
C PHE A 4 -2.35 -3.28 7.14
N SER A 5 -2.15 -4.55 6.79
CA SER A 5 -1.43 -4.93 5.56
C SER A 5 -2.11 -4.35 4.34
N ASN A 6 -1.33 -3.80 3.40
CA ASN A 6 -1.85 -3.31 2.12
C ASN A 6 -2.68 -4.34 1.30
N SER A 7 -2.52 -5.64 1.59
CA SER A 7 -3.23 -6.75 0.96
C SER A 7 -4.60 -7.06 1.59
N SER A 8 -4.96 -6.41 2.69
CA SER A 8 -6.24 -6.66 3.34
C SER A 8 -7.43 -6.11 2.52
N PRO A 9 -8.63 -6.74 2.63
CA PRO A 9 -9.78 -6.47 1.77
C PRO A 9 -10.54 -5.20 2.18
N TYR A 10 -9.83 -4.08 2.25
CA TYR A 10 -10.39 -2.74 2.43
C TYR A 10 -10.27 -2.00 1.10
N PRO A 11 -11.38 -1.80 0.37
CA PRO A 11 -11.37 -1.10 -0.90
C PRO A 11 -10.84 0.33 -0.76
N VAL A 12 -10.22 0.80 -1.83
CA VAL A 12 -9.62 2.13 -1.91
C VAL A 12 -10.16 2.86 -3.13
N GLN A 13 -10.70 4.05 -2.93
CA GLN A 13 -11.06 4.96 -4.01
C GLN A 13 -9.90 5.94 -4.28
N TYR A 14 -9.46 6.01 -5.53
CA TYR A 14 -8.42 6.92 -5.98
C TYR A 14 -8.72 7.41 -7.40
N ASN A 15 -8.69 8.73 -7.62
CA ASN A 15 -9.00 9.38 -8.90
C ASN A 15 -10.29 8.86 -9.57
N GLY A 16 -11.39 8.77 -8.79
CA GLY A 16 -12.69 8.31 -9.27
C GLY A 16 -12.79 6.81 -9.56
N LYS A 17 -11.72 6.03 -9.33
CA LYS A 17 -11.69 4.58 -9.53
C LYS A 17 -11.61 3.85 -8.20
N ASN A 18 -12.31 2.71 -8.13
CA ASN A 18 -12.27 1.82 -6.97
C ASN A 18 -11.26 0.69 -7.20
N TYR A 19 -10.42 0.44 -6.20
CA TYR A 19 -9.41 -0.61 -6.13
C TYR A 19 -9.82 -1.60 -5.04
N PRO A 20 -9.75 -2.92 -5.28
CA PRO A 20 -10.15 -3.92 -4.27
C PRO A 20 -9.35 -3.87 -2.96
N THR A 21 -8.06 -3.52 -3.06
CA THR A 21 -7.13 -3.37 -1.92
C THR A 21 -6.11 -2.26 -2.21
N SER A 22 -5.39 -1.80 -1.18
CA SER A 22 -4.24 -0.90 -1.39
C SER A 22 -3.13 -1.53 -2.22
N GLU A 23 -2.96 -2.85 -2.19
CA GLU A 23 -2.01 -3.57 -3.06
C GLU A 23 -2.34 -3.32 -4.54
N HIS A 24 -3.62 -3.36 -4.93
CA HIS A 24 -4.01 -3.06 -6.31
C HIS A 24 -3.63 -1.63 -6.72
N LEU A 25 -3.88 -0.67 -5.84
CA LEU A 25 -3.52 0.73 -6.09
C LEU A 25 -2.00 0.92 -6.16
N PHE A 26 -1.27 0.29 -5.24
CA PHE A 26 0.18 0.34 -5.16
C PHE A 26 0.85 -0.25 -6.41
N GLN A 27 0.38 -1.41 -6.88
CA GLN A 27 0.88 -2.02 -8.11
C GLN A 27 0.48 -1.21 -9.35
N ALA A 28 -0.71 -0.60 -9.37
CA ALA A 28 -1.14 0.26 -10.46
C ALA A 28 -0.30 1.54 -10.57
N PHE A 29 0.15 2.13 -9.44
CA PHE A 29 0.97 3.34 -9.44
C PHE A 29 2.26 3.24 -10.25
N LYS A 30 2.78 2.03 -10.43
CA LYS A 30 3.96 1.76 -11.27
C LYS A 30 3.74 2.15 -12.73
N TYR A 31 2.49 2.19 -13.19
CA TYR A 31 2.17 2.28 -14.62
C TYR A 31 1.24 3.45 -14.96
N MET A 32 0.62 4.12 -13.97
CA MET A 32 -0.42 5.12 -14.23
C MET A 32 0.00 6.23 -15.21
N ASP A 33 1.25 6.68 -15.15
CA ASP A 33 1.72 7.83 -15.93
C ASP A 33 2.17 7.44 -17.35
N ASN A 34 2.77 6.25 -17.53
CA ASN A 34 3.38 5.83 -18.79
C ASN A 34 2.61 4.73 -19.53
N HIS A 35 1.88 3.89 -18.79
CA HIS A 35 1.17 2.70 -19.27
C HIS A 35 -0.19 2.52 -18.55
N PRO A 36 -1.11 3.49 -18.68
CA PRO A 36 -2.39 3.48 -17.96
C PRO A 36 -3.26 2.25 -18.24
N GLU A 37 -3.08 1.59 -19.39
CA GLU A 37 -3.73 0.33 -19.74
C GLU A 37 -3.31 -0.83 -18.82
N ILE A 38 -2.03 -0.88 -18.44
CA ILE A 38 -1.50 -1.88 -17.50
C ILE A 38 -2.05 -1.58 -16.10
N ALA A 39 -2.05 -0.30 -15.69
CA ALA A 39 -2.63 0.12 -14.42
C ALA A 39 -4.11 -0.25 -14.29
N GLU A 40 -4.89 -0.06 -15.36
CA GLU A 40 -6.30 -0.42 -15.41
C GLU A 40 -6.51 -1.94 -15.36
N LYS A 41 -5.64 -2.71 -16.02
CA LYS A 41 -5.68 -4.16 -15.95
C LYS A 41 -5.37 -4.68 -14.56
N ILE A 42 -4.36 -4.13 -13.88
CA ILE A 42 -4.04 -4.45 -12.49
C ILE A 42 -5.22 -4.17 -11.56
N ARG A 43 -5.89 -3.03 -11.74
CA ARG A 43 -7.06 -2.65 -10.93
C ARG A 43 -8.21 -3.65 -11.05
N THR A 44 -8.37 -4.26 -12.23
CA THR A 44 -9.56 -5.06 -12.59
C THR A 44 -9.29 -6.56 -12.72
N VAL A 45 -8.04 -7.02 -12.54
CA VAL A 45 -7.63 -8.41 -12.79
C VAL A 45 -8.42 -9.41 -11.95
N SER A 46 -8.61 -9.13 -10.67
CA SER A 46 -9.47 -9.89 -9.76
C SER A 46 -9.66 -9.08 -8.46
N LYS A 47 -10.18 -9.72 -7.40
CA LYS A 47 -10.17 -9.15 -6.04
C LYS A 47 -8.95 -9.58 -5.22
N SER A 48 -8.11 -10.46 -5.77
CA SER A 48 -6.95 -11.04 -5.10
C SER A 48 -5.75 -10.09 -5.18
N PRO A 49 -5.17 -9.65 -4.05
CA PRO A 49 -3.95 -8.82 -4.07
C PRO A 49 -2.77 -9.53 -4.75
N ASN A 50 -2.72 -10.87 -4.66
CA ASN A 50 -1.68 -11.66 -5.31
C ASN A 50 -1.76 -11.58 -6.84
N ASP A 51 -2.97 -11.54 -7.41
CA ASP A 51 -3.13 -11.45 -8.86
C ASP A 51 -2.68 -10.07 -9.36
N ALA A 52 -2.97 -9.01 -8.61
CA ALA A 52 -2.48 -7.66 -8.90
C ALA A 52 -0.93 -7.61 -8.85
N TYR A 53 -0.33 -8.20 -7.82
CA TYR A 53 1.11 -8.33 -7.70
C TYR A 53 1.72 -9.07 -8.88
N TRP A 54 1.26 -10.28 -9.18
CA TRP A 54 1.81 -11.09 -10.28
C TRP A 54 1.60 -10.44 -11.65
N HIS A 55 0.46 -9.77 -11.87
CA HIS A 55 0.23 -9.04 -13.10
C HIS A 55 1.22 -7.87 -13.25
N SER A 56 1.50 -7.12 -12.19
CA SER A 56 2.56 -6.13 -12.22
C SER A 56 3.94 -6.76 -12.45
N GLN A 57 4.27 -7.88 -11.81
CA GLN A 57 5.58 -8.51 -11.99
C GLN A 57 5.81 -8.96 -13.43
N ALA A 58 4.78 -9.50 -14.09
CA ALA A 58 4.82 -9.85 -15.51
C ALA A 58 5.08 -8.65 -16.44
N HIS A 59 4.77 -7.44 -15.99
CA HIS A 59 4.95 -6.19 -16.75
C HIS A 59 6.06 -5.31 -16.18
N SER A 60 6.97 -5.87 -15.38
CA SER A 60 8.00 -5.11 -14.67
C SER A 60 8.90 -4.24 -15.57
N ALA A 61 9.06 -4.61 -16.85
CA ALA A 61 9.80 -3.83 -17.84
C ALA A 61 9.15 -2.46 -18.17
N TYR A 62 7.86 -2.29 -17.87
CA TYR A 62 7.08 -1.08 -18.17
C TYR A 62 6.88 -0.19 -16.93
N GLN A 63 7.52 -0.51 -15.80
CA GLN A 63 7.40 0.30 -14.59
C GLN A 63 7.97 1.69 -14.81
N HIS A 64 7.41 2.67 -14.10
CA HIS A 64 7.91 4.04 -14.12
C HIS A 64 9.43 4.07 -13.84
N PRO A 65 10.25 4.78 -14.64
CA PRO A 65 11.70 4.76 -14.51
C PRO A 65 12.22 5.14 -13.11
N ASP A 66 11.53 6.07 -12.44
CA ASP A 66 11.84 6.49 -11.06
C ASP A 66 11.12 5.67 -9.97
N TRP A 67 10.59 4.48 -10.28
CA TRP A 67 9.77 3.69 -9.36
C TRP A 67 10.45 3.49 -7.99
N ASP A 68 11.73 3.17 -7.97
CA ASP A 68 12.46 2.94 -6.73
C ASP A 68 12.54 4.17 -5.81
N ARG A 69 12.53 5.38 -6.39
CA ARG A 69 12.54 6.64 -5.63
C ARG A 69 11.15 6.99 -5.10
N MET A 70 10.10 6.65 -5.84
CA MET A 70 8.72 7.01 -5.49
C MET A 70 7.97 5.94 -4.67
N ARG A 71 8.43 4.68 -4.65
CA ARG A 71 7.67 3.55 -4.08
C ARG A 71 7.22 3.77 -2.63
N THR A 72 8.07 4.34 -1.77
CA THR A 72 7.70 4.59 -0.36
C THR A 72 6.59 5.63 -0.25
N SER A 73 6.66 6.72 -1.02
CA SER A 73 5.62 7.75 -1.06
C SER A 73 4.30 7.19 -1.62
N LYS A 74 4.38 6.38 -2.69
CA LYS A 74 3.19 5.74 -3.28
C LYS A 74 2.54 4.72 -2.34
N MET A 75 3.31 3.99 -1.54
CA MET A 75 2.77 3.12 -0.49
C MET A 75 2.03 3.94 0.58
N GLU A 76 2.63 5.03 1.04
CA GLU A 76 2.00 5.93 2.02
C GLU A 76 0.67 6.50 1.51
N ILE A 77 0.62 6.95 0.25
CA ILE A 77 -0.63 7.39 -0.40
C ILE A 77 -1.67 6.26 -0.40
N ALA A 78 -1.30 5.06 -0.82
CA ALA A 78 -2.23 3.93 -0.88
C ALA A 78 -2.79 3.55 0.51
N LEU A 79 -1.94 3.61 1.55
CA LEU A 79 -2.34 3.37 2.94
C LEU A 79 -3.18 4.52 3.51
N TRP A 80 -2.84 5.77 3.19
CA TRP A 80 -3.63 6.93 3.59
C TRP A 80 -5.06 6.83 3.08
N HIS A 81 -5.24 6.57 1.78
CA HIS A 81 -6.58 6.44 1.20
C HIS A 81 -7.36 5.28 1.83
N LYS A 82 -6.70 4.13 2.03
CA LYS A 82 -7.31 2.98 2.71
C LYS A 82 -7.77 3.31 4.12
N VAL A 83 -6.91 3.90 4.94
CA VAL A 83 -7.23 4.17 6.34
C VAL A 83 -8.25 5.31 6.46
N SER A 84 -8.09 6.39 5.69
CA SER A 84 -9.02 7.53 5.74
C SER A 84 -10.43 7.21 5.26
N GLN A 85 -10.59 6.24 4.36
CA GLN A 85 -11.89 5.84 3.80
C GLN A 85 -12.58 4.73 4.59
N ASN A 86 -11.91 4.10 5.56
CA ASN A 86 -12.43 2.99 6.34
C ASN A 86 -12.36 3.32 7.84
N GLU A 87 -13.48 3.76 8.42
CA GLU A 87 -13.54 4.31 9.78
C GLU A 87 -13.09 3.31 10.85
N ASP A 88 -13.48 2.03 10.75
CA ASP A 88 -13.06 0.99 11.69
C ASP A 88 -11.54 0.81 11.69
N LEU A 89 -10.92 0.86 10.50
CA LEU A 89 -9.47 0.72 10.34
C LEU A 89 -8.74 1.96 10.86
N ARG A 90 -9.31 3.15 10.63
CA ARG A 90 -8.81 4.42 11.16
C ARG A 90 -8.77 4.40 12.69
N LEU A 91 -9.87 4.03 13.33
CA LEU A 91 -9.95 3.95 14.79
C LEU A 91 -8.92 2.97 15.35
N LYS A 92 -8.86 1.76 14.79
CA LYS A 92 -7.85 0.75 15.18
C LYS A 92 -6.42 1.24 15.02
N LEU A 93 -6.12 2.00 13.96
CA LEU A 93 -4.78 2.58 13.78
C LEU A 93 -4.49 3.64 14.84
N LEU A 94 -5.45 4.51 15.16
CA LEU A 94 -5.28 5.55 16.19
C LEU A 94 -5.13 4.95 17.60
N GLU A 95 -5.86 3.88 17.90
CA GLU A 95 -5.78 3.12 19.15
C GLU A 95 -4.39 2.55 19.43
N THR A 96 -3.56 2.35 18.40
CA THR A 96 -2.17 1.91 18.59
C THR A 96 -1.31 2.93 19.35
N GLY A 97 -1.79 4.15 19.56
CA GLY A 97 -1.05 5.17 20.31
C GLY A 97 0.28 5.45 19.62
N ASP A 98 1.36 5.48 20.39
CA ASP A 98 2.71 5.68 19.86
C ASP A 98 3.48 4.38 19.70
N ALA A 99 2.79 3.22 19.75
CA ALA A 99 3.41 1.93 19.55
C ALA A 99 4.05 1.84 18.16
N GLU A 100 5.22 1.19 18.09
CA GLU A 100 5.87 0.87 16.84
C GLU A 100 5.04 -0.15 16.05
N LEU A 101 4.83 0.10 14.76
CA LEU A 101 4.11 -0.78 13.87
C LEU A 101 5.09 -1.63 13.07
N ILE A 102 5.17 -2.91 13.42
CA ILE A 102 6.04 -3.87 12.74
C ILE A 102 5.27 -4.61 11.64
N HIS A 103 5.73 -4.46 10.39
CA HIS A 103 5.29 -5.25 9.27
C HIS A 103 6.17 -6.50 9.13
N TYR A 104 5.58 -7.67 9.37
CA TYR A 104 6.29 -8.95 9.33
C TYR A 104 6.12 -9.63 7.97
N THR A 105 7.16 -9.60 7.15
CA THR A 105 7.26 -10.27 5.85
C THR A 105 8.73 -10.59 5.57
N ASP A 106 8.99 -11.56 4.68
CA ASP A 106 10.33 -11.94 4.22
C ASP A 106 10.99 -10.84 3.38
N ASN A 107 10.22 -9.87 2.87
CA ASN A 107 10.78 -8.70 2.18
C ASN A 107 11.42 -7.73 3.18
N GLU A 108 12.74 -7.70 3.24
CA GLU A 108 13.51 -6.86 4.18
C GLU A 108 13.42 -5.35 3.90
N PHE A 109 12.88 -4.92 2.77
CA PHE A 109 12.61 -3.50 2.54
C PHE A 109 11.27 -3.10 3.15
N TRP A 110 10.19 -3.82 2.83
CA TRP A 110 8.85 -3.46 3.32
C TRP A 110 8.61 -3.86 4.77
N GLY A 111 9.19 -4.97 5.21
CA GLY A 111 9.08 -5.48 6.57
C GLY A 111 10.40 -5.67 7.27
N VAL A 112 10.35 -6.39 8.39
CA VAL A 112 11.52 -6.67 9.24
C VAL A 112 12.30 -7.91 8.82
N GLY A 113 11.81 -8.73 7.89
CA GLY A 113 12.49 -9.96 7.47
C GLY A 113 12.57 -11.02 8.58
N LYS A 114 13.18 -12.16 8.25
CA LYS A 114 13.35 -13.31 9.18
C LYS A 114 14.19 -12.96 10.41
N ASN A 115 15.21 -12.13 10.22
CA ASN A 115 16.15 -11.73 11.27
C ASN A 115 15.71 -10.47 12.03
N ARG A 116 14.51 -9.95 11.74
CA ARG A 116 13.96 -8.71 12.32
C ARG A 116 14.82 -7.45 12.15
N GLN A 117 15.65 -7.42 11.11
CA GLN A 117 16.60 -6.33 10.80
C GLN A 117 16.26 -5.58 9.50
N GLY A 118 15.17 -5.96 8.83
CA GLY A 118 14.65 -5.25 7.67
C GLY A 118 14.19 -3.84 8.01
N ARG A 119 14.04 -3.02 6.96
CA ARG A 119 13.78 -1.58 7.05
C ARG A 119 12.39 -1.23 7.57
N ASN A 120 11.44 -2.17 7.53
CA ASN A 120 10.07 -1.96 8.01
C ASN A 120 9.38 -0.74 7.37
N GLU A 121 9.59 -0.50 6.07
CA GLU A 121 9.08 0.72 5.41
C GLU A 121 7.55 0.81 5.38
N GLU A 122 6.82 -0.32 5.31
CA GLU A 122 5.35 -0.31 5.37
C GLU A 122 4.84 0.05 6.77
N GLY A 123 5.49 -0.49 7.81
CA GLY A 123 5.22 -0.14 9.20
C GLY A 123 5.42 1.36 9.46
N LYS A 124 6.57 1.89 9.03
CA LYS A 124 6.88 3.33 9.11
C LYS A 124 5.91 4.18 8.29
N ALA A 125 5.44 3.70 7.14
CA ALA A 125 4.43 4.40 6.35
C ALA A 125 3.08 4.48 7.09
N LEU A 126 2.65 3.38 7.74
CA LEU A 126 1.45 3.39 8.58
C LEU A 126 1.56 4.36 9.76
N GLU A 127 2.74 4.47 10.37
CA GLU A 127 2.99 5.44 11.45
C GLU A 127 2.91 6.89 10.94
N ARG A 128 3.45 7.18 9.76
CA ARG A 128 3.31 8.50 9.12
C ARG A 128 1.84 8.81 8.80
N VAL A 129 1.09 7.84 8.27
CA VAL A 129 -0.36 7.96 8.07
C VAL A 129 -1.09 8.23 9.39
N ARG A 130 -0.78 7.48 10.46
CA ARG A 130 -1.34 7.68 11.81
C ARG A 130 -1.11 9.11 12.29
N ASN A 131 0.12 9.62 12.14
CA ASN A 131 0.47 10.97 12.57
C ASN A 131 -0.25 12.04 11.74
N GLY A 132 -0.36 11.85 10.42
CA GLY A 132 -1.15 12.73 9.56
C GLY A 132 -2.63 12.81 9.98
N LEU A 133 -3.24 11.67 10.32
CA LEU A 133 -4.64 11.60 10.77
C LEU A 133 -4.90 12.31 12.11
N ARG A 134 -3.87 12.45 12.96
CA ARG A 134 -3.93 13.21 14.22
C ARG A 134 -3.84 14.72 14.00
N GLY A 135 -3.08 15.14 12.98
CA GLY A 135 -2.84 16.54 12.63
C GLY A 135 -3.96 17.21 11.84
N SER A 136 -4.82 16.45 11.16
CA SER A 136 -5.96 16.97 10.38
C SER A 136 -7.18 17.41 11.23
N LYS A 137 -6.96 18.08 12.37
CA LYS A 137 -8.04 18.65 13.19
C LYS A 137 -8.63 19.91 12.56
#